data_AF-A0AAV9L7E3-F1
#
_entry.id   AF-A0AAV9L7E3-F1
#
_cell.length_a   1.000
_cell.length_b   1.000
_cell.length_c   1.000
_cell.angle_alpha   90.00
_cell.angle_beta   90.00
_cell.angle_gamma   90.00
#
_symmetry.space_group_name_H-M   'P 1'
#
loop_
_entity.id
_entity.type
_entity.pdbx_description
1 polymer ?
#
loop_
_entity_poly.entity_id
_entity_poly.type
_entity_poly.pdbx_seq_one_letter_code
_entity_poly.pdbx_strand_id
1 'polypeptide(L)'
;MEDPMSTLGILPNLRNLDLFRAYGGKEITCSDNSFSQLEILRLDCLENLERWHLATSAMPLIKGLGIQCCPKLHEIPDRMKDVERTPFQ
;
A
#
# COMPACT_ATOMS: atom_id res chain seq x y z
N MET A 1 15.84 -4.04 -5.70
CA MET A 1 14.56 -4.72 -5.91
C MET A 1 13.57 -3.67 -6.38
N GLU A 2 12.78 -3.99 -7.39
CA GLU A 2 11.82 -3.07 -7.98
C GLU A 2 10.57 -2.94 -7.11
N ASP A 3 10.04 -1.72 -7.00
CA ASP A 3 8.82 -1.44 -6.25
C ASP A 3 7.59 -1.99 -6.98
N PRO A 4 6.84 -2.95 -6.38
CA PRO A 4 5.67 -3.55 -7.02
C PRO A 4 4.54 -2.54 -7.25
N MET A 5 4.49 -1.42 -6.50
CA MET A 5 3.41 -0.44 -6.61
C MET A 5 3.35 0.24 -7.98
N SER A 6 4.50 0.40 -8.65
CA SER A 6 4.59 0.97 -9.99
C SER A 6 3.83 0.15 -11.03
N THR A 7 3.94 -1.17 -10.96
CA THR A 7 3.33 -2.11 -11.91
C THR A 7 1.91 -2.48 -11.51
N LEU A 8 1.62 -2.59 -10.21
CA LEU A 8 0.28 -2.91 -9.75
C LEU A 8 -0.66 -1.70 -9.83
N GLY A 9 -0.12 -0.49 -9.67
CA GLY A 9 -0.88 0.75 -9.66
C GLY A 9 -1.52 1.13 -10.99
N ILE A 10 -1.06 0.55 -12.10
CA ILE A 10 -1.63 0.77 -13.45
C ILE A 10 -2.83 -0.12 -13.74
N LEU A 11 -3.12 -1.12 -12.90
CA LEU A 11 -4.19 -2.08 -13.15
C LEU A 11 -5.56 -1.42 -12.95
N PRO A 12 -6.38 -1.26 -14.00
CA PRO A 12 -7.54 -0.38 -13.96
C PRO A 12 -8.70 -0.91 -13.11
N ASN A 13 -8.73 -2.22 -12.84
CA ASN A 13 -9.81 -2.89 -12.10
C ASN A 13 -9.33 -3.50 -10.78
N LEU A 14 -8.12 -3.17 -10.33
CA LEU A 14 -7.58 -3.71 -9.07
C LEU A 14 -8.28 -3.06 -7.88
N ARG A 15 -9.16 -3.83 -7.23
CA ARG A 15 -9.95 -3.38 -6.06
C ARG A 15 -9.38 -3.83 -4.72
N ASN A 16 -8.75 -5.00 -4.70
CA ASN A 16 -8.15 -5.56 -3.50
C ASN A 16 -6.70 -5.93 -3.81
N LEU A 17 -5.77 -5.43 -3.02
CA LEU A 17 -4.36 -5.77 -3.13
C LEU A 17 -3.86 -6.30 -1.79
N ASP A 18 -3.29 -7.50 -1.82
CA ASP A 18 -2.64 -8.13 -0.68
C ASP A 18 -1.19 -8.47 -1.03
N LEU A 19 -0.26 -7.93 -0.25
CA LEU A 19 1.18 -8.12 -0.41
C LEU A 19 1.72 -8.87 0.80
N PHE A 20 1.77 -10.21 0.70
CA PHE A 20 2.37 -11.08 1.71
C PHE A 20 3.79 -11.49 1.32
N ARG A 21 4.80 -11.03 2.08
CA ARG A 21 6.23 -11.29 1.80
C ARG A 21 6.65 -10.96 0.35
N ALA A 22 5.87 -10.12 -0.33
CA ALA A 22 5.98 -9.87 -1.76
C ALA A 22 7.10 -8.87 -2.10
N TYR A 23 7.56 -8.11 -1.11
CA TYR A 23 8.56 -7.07 -1.29
C TYR A 23 9.52 -7.02 -0.10
N GLY A 24 10.82 -7.17 -0.39
CA GLY A 24 11.92 -7.03 0.57
C GLY A 24 12.79 -5.78 0.36
N GLY A 25 12.31 -4.80 -0.41
CA GLY A 25 12.97 -3.51 -0.53
C GLY A 25 12.53 -2.55 0.58
N LYS A 26 13.02 -1.32 0.53
CA LYS A 26 12.88 -0.35 1.64
C LYS A 26 11.77 0.67 1.46
N GLU A 27 11.35 0.89 0.23
CA GLU A 27 10.44 2.00 -0.09
C GLU A 27 9.40 1.54 -1.08
N ILE A 28 8.17 1.99 -0.88
CA ILE A 28 7.10 1.88 -1.87
C ILE A 28 6.60 3.27 -2.22
N THR A 29 6.28 3.48 -3.49
CA THR A 29 5.80 4.75 -4.03
C THR A 29 4.54 4.52 -4.86
N CYS A 30 3.46 5.15 -4.43
CA CYS A 30 2.21 5.21 -5.18
C CYS A 30 2.13 6.57 -5.87
N SER A 31 2.41 6.59 -7.18
CA SER A 31 2.42 7.81 -8.00
C SER A 31 1.02 8.38 -8.23
N ASP A 32 0.95 9.57 -8.82
CA ASP A 32 -0.33 10.15 -9.20
C ASP A 32 -1.15 9.22 -10.10
N ASN A 33 -2.47 9.22 -9.87
CA ASN A 33 -3.45 8.38 -10.56
C ASN A 33 -3.23 6.85 -10.46
N SER A 34 -2.26 6.40 -9.65
CA SER A 34 -2.11 4.97 -9.36
C SER A 34 -3.27 4.47 -8.51
N PHE A 35 -3.66 3.20 -8.72
CA PHE A 35 -4.66 2.51 -7.92
C PHE A 35 -6.03 3.20 -7.93
N SER A 36 -6.50 3.61 -9.12
CA SER A 36 -7.73 4.39 -9.29
C SER A 36 -9.00 3.70 -8.77
N GLN A 37 -9.02 2.36 -8.68
CA GLN A 37 -10.15 1.56 -8.20
C GLN A 37 -9.86 0.80 -6.89
N LEU A 38 -8.71 1.03 -6.25
CA LEU A 38 -8.32 0.24 -5.09
C LEU A 38 -9.15 0.63 -3.85
N GLU A 39 -9.78 -0.37 -3.25
CA GLU A 39 -10.62 -0.23 -2.06
C GLU A 39 -9.95 -0.82 -0.82
N ILE A 40 -9.17 -1.90 -0.95
CA ILE A 40 -8.48 -2.56 0.17
C ILE A 40 -7.01 -2.75 -0.17
N LEU A 41 -6.14 -2.26 0.71
CA LEU A 41 -4.70 -2.51 0.67
C LEU A 41 -4.25 -3.27 1.92
N ARG A 42 -3.55 -4.38 1.73
CA ARG A 42 -2.93 -5.16 2.79
C ARG A 42 -1.43 -5.31 2.55
N LEU A 43 -0.64 -4.90 3.55
CA LEU A 43 0.82 -5.02 3.59
C LEU A 43 1.18 -5.98 4.73
N ASP A 44 1.67 -7.18 4.41
CA ASP A 44 2.02 -8.19 5.39
C ASP A 44 3.44 -8.74 5.21
N CYS A 45 4.16 -8.84 6.31
CA CYS A 45 5.52 -9.37 6.38
C CYS A 45 6.49 -8.66 5.41
N LEU A 46 6.37 -7.34 5.26
CA LEU A 46 7.31 -6.52 4.48
C LEU A 46 8.43 -6.04 5.41
N GLU A 47 9.29 -6.96 5.83
CA GLU A 47 10.26 -6.79 6.94
C GLU A 47 11.25 -5.63 6.75
N ASN A 48 11.54 -5.26 5.50
CA ASN A 48 12.48 -4.21 5.14
C ASN A 48 11.83 -2.88 4.81
N LEU A 49 10.50 -2.82 4.75
CA LEU A 49 9.78 -1.61 4.36
C LEU A 49 9.95 -0.53 5.43
N GLU A 50 10.61 0.57 5.06
CA GLU A 50 10.91 1.72 5.91
C GLU A 50 10.03 2.93 5.56
N ARG A 51 9.77 3.17 4.26
CA ARG A 51 9.07 4.36 3.77
C ARG A 51 7.93 4.00 2.82
N TRP A 52 6.83 4.72 2.97
CA TRP A 52 5.69 4.67 2.05
C TRP A 52 5.40 6.08 1.54
N HIS A 53 5.67 6.31 0.26
CA HIS A 53 5.36 7.54 -0.44
C HIS A 53 4.01 7.42 -1.14
N LEU A 54 3.10 8.35 -0.87
CA LEU A 54 1.75 8.37 -1.43
C LEU A 54 1.48 9.74 -2.04
N ALA A 55 1.28 9.78 -3.36
CA ALA A 55 0.87 10.99 -4.05
C ALA A 55 -0.57 11.39 -3.66
N THR A 56 -0.87 12.68 -3.76
CA THR A 56 -2.17 13.25 -3.36
C THR A 56 -3.35 12.59 -4.08
N SER A 57 -3.18 12.26 -5.36
CA SER A 57 -4.24 11.67 -6.20
C SER A 57 -4.25 10.13 -6.21
N ALA A 58 -3.32 9.47 -5.52
CA ALA A 58 -3.26 8.02 -5.48
C ALA A 58 -4.34 7.42 -4.57
N MET A 59 -4.87 6.26 -4.94
CA MET A 59 -5.86 5.49 -4.16
C MET A 59 -7.07 6.34 -3.70
N PRO A 60 -7.81 6.97 -4.62
CA PRO A 60 -8.91 7.87 -4.24
C PRO A 60 -10.11 7.14 -3.60
N LEU A 61 -10.25 5.83 -3.84
CA LEU A 61 -11.38 5.02 -3.39
C LEU A 61 -11.04 4.08 -2.21
N ILE A 62 -9.89 4.31 -1.54
CA ILE A 62 -9.45 3.45 -0.46
C ILE A 62 -10.46 3.48 0.69
N LYS A 63 -10.84 2.29 1.16
CA LYS A 63 -11.78 2.07 2.26
C LYS A 63 -11.09 1.34 3.41
N GLY A 64 -10.17 0.44 3.09
CA GLY A 64 -9.55 -0.46 4.05
C GLY A 64 -8.03 -0.53 3.95
N LEU A 65 -7.37 -0.50 5.10
CA LEU A 65 -5.92 -0.65 5.23
C LEU A 65 -5.57 -1.72 6.27
N GLY A 66 -4.82 -2.74 5.85
CA GLY A 66 -4.19 -3.72 6.73
C GLY A 66 -2.67 -3.56 6.69
N ILE A 67 -2.04 -3.41 7.84
CA ILE A 67 -0.57 -3.44 7.97
C ILE A 67 -0.23 -4.39 9.11
N GLN A 68 0.51 -5.45 8.80
CA GLN A 68 0.92 -6.46 9.76
C GLN A 68 2.37 -6.87 9.50
N CYS A 69 3.13 -7.13 10.57
CA CYS A 69 4.52 -7.62 10.45
C CYS A 69 5.44 -6.74 9.56
N CYS A 70 5.26 -5.41 9.61
CA CYS A 70 6.11 -4.41 8.93
C CYS A 70 6.90 -3.57 9.96
N PRO A 71 7.88 -4.15 10.69
CA PRO A 71 8.46 -3.54 11.89
C PRO A 71 9.28 -2.27 11.64
N LYS A 72 9.76 -2.04 10.40
CA LYS A 72 10.57 -0.88 10.04
C LYS A 72 9.74 0.29 9.48
N LEU A 73 8.44 0.08 9.23
CA LEU A 73 7.56 1.11 8.73
C LEU A 73 7.09 1.97 9.90
N HIS A 74 7.87 2.99 10.23
CA HIS A 74 7.64 3.84 11.41
C HIS A 74 6.47 4.81 11.22
N GLU A 75 6.25 5.28 9.99
CA GLU A 75 5.21 6.25 9.66
C GLU A 75 4.46 5.83 8.40
N ILE A 76 3.16 6.11 8.39
CA ILE A 76 2.30 5.96 7.21
C ILE A 76 1.89 7.35 6.71
N PRO A 77 1.58 7.51 5.41
CA PRO A 77 1.08 8.76 4.86
C PRO A 77 -0.12 9.28 5.65
N ASP A 78 -0.20 10.60 5.85
CA ASP A 78 -1.27 11.20 6.67
C ASP A 78 -2.67 10.80 6.21
N ARG A 79 -2.92 10.79 4.89
CA ARG A 79 -4.20 10.34 4.31
C ARG A 79 -4.59 8.90 4.69
N MET A 80 -3.61 8.07 5.05
CA MET A 80 -3.82 6.66 5.41
C MET A 80 -4.09 6.47 6.91
N LYS A 81 -3.90 7.51 7.73
CA LYS A 81 -4.19 7.46 9.17
C LYS A 81 -5.69 7.37 9.46
N ASP A 82 -6.52 7.96 8.60
CA ASP A 82 -7.98 8.01 8.75
C ASP A 82 -8.72 6.85 8.05
N VAL A 83 -7.99 5.96 7.36
CA VAL A 83 -8.57 4.81 6.65
C VAL A 83 -8.92 3.69 7.64
N GLU A 84 -10.06 3.02 7.43
CA GLU A 84 -10.53 1.92 8.29
C GLU A 84 -9.50 0.78 8.34
N ARG A 85 -9.19 0.29 9.54
CA ARG A 85 -8.27 -0.85 9.71
C ARG A 85 -8.99 -2.15 9.40
N THR A 86 -8.60 -2.78 8.30
CA THR A 86 -9.18 -4.08 7.91
C THR A 86 -8.34 -5.22 8.48
N PRO A 87 -8.95 -6.20 9.16
CA PRO A 87 -8.23 -7.39 9.61
C PRO A 87 -7.77 -8.24 8.42
N PHE A 88 -6.67 -8.95 8.63
CA PHE A 88 -6.25 -10.07 7.80
C PHE A 88 -7.17 -11.25 8.17
N GLN A 89 -7.90 -11.79 7.18
CA GLN A 89 -8.80 -12.93 7.37
C GLN A 89 -8.04 -14.24 7.18
#